data_AF-A0A0P9LIE4-F1
#
_entry.id   AF-A0A0P9LIE4-F1
#
_cell.length_a   1.000
_cell.length_b   1.000
_cell.length_c   1.000
_cell.angle_alpha   90.00
_cell.angle_beta   90.00
_cell.angle_gamma   90.00
#
_symmetry.space_group_name_H-M   'P 1'
#
loop_
_entity.id
_entity.type
_entity.pdbx_description
1 polymer ?
#
loop_
_entity_poly.entity_id
_entity_poly.type
_entity_poly.pdbx_seq_one_letter_code
_entity_poly.pdbx_strand_id
1 'polypeptide(L)'
;VTIVTNPITVNPLIQVCDAGQIVELEAGSLGTEEKHWSLKDPVPGESGVLEGSALADGDHRYVAAHKVPGKNYVLDQIVVTSGQASVSSWVLVKHQTPLITVRVVKTVEVSEVLQVVRTVKVVRIVKVLKIGTRVDVVTIRADQVQLQAFANGITPAGVKWRIGAGSGSISEGLYTPDISSTDRFVLIFAEAPHSIFDVIAGHIILPLPVDRFATELQLMKGQEVQAS
;
A
#
# COMPACT_ATOMS: atom_id res chain seq x y z
N VAL A 1 19.04 -3.09 29.34
CA VAL A 1 18.89 -1.90 28.47
C VAL A 1 17.93 -2.29 27.36
N THR A 2 16.78 -1.65 27.28
CA THR A 2 15.77 -1.91 26.24
C THR A 2 15.77 -0.70 25.33
N ILE A 3 16.20 -0.86 24.08
CA ILE A 3 16.19 0.23 23.10
C ILE A 3 14.77 0.30 22.54
N VAL A 4 14.05 1.39 22.81
CA VAL A 4 12.77 1.64 22.14
C VAL A 4 13.08 2.20 20.76
N THR A 5 12.67 1.49 19.72
CA THR A 5 13.03 1.78 18.33
C THR A 5 12.17 2.85 17.67
N ASN A 6 10.98 3.14 18.21
CA ASN A 6 10.08 4.17 17.69
C ASN A 6 9.62 5.11 18.81
N PRO A 7 10.25 6.28 18.98
CA PRO A 7 9.90 7.22 20.03
C PRO A 7 8.60 8.01 19.72
N ILE A 8 8.08 7.90 18.50
CA ILE A 8 6.83 8.53 18.07
C ILE A 8 5.94 7.53 17.31
N THR A 9 4.63 7.65 17.49
CA THR A 9 3.57 6.86 16.83
C THR A 9 2.49 7.80 16.31
N VAL A 10 1.79 7.37 15.26
CA VAL A 10 0.62 8.08 14.72
C VAL A 10 -0.46 7.05 14.35
N ASN A 11 -1.71 7.42 14.56
CA ASN A 11 -2.90 6.63 14.29
C ASN A 11 -3.98 7.53 13.65
N PRO A 12 -4.68 7.07 12.60
CA PRO A 12 -4.44 5.86 11.82
C PRO A 12 -3.12 5.90 11.04
N LEU A 13 -2.63 4.73 10.64
CA LEU A 13 -1.53 4.61 9.69
C LEU A 13 -1.93 5.07 8.30
N ILE A 14 -3.02 4.52 7.80
CA ILE A 14 -3.65 4.91 6.57
C ILE A 14 -5.16 4.89 6.77
N GLN A 15 -5.84 5.91 6.28
CA GLN A 15 -7.29 5.99 6.30
C GLN A 15 -7.81 6.24 4.89
N VAL A 16 -8.88 5.55 4.51
CA VAL A 16 -9.65 5.86 3.30
C VAL A 16 -10.91 6.61 3.72
N CYS A 17 -11.19 7.73 3.06
CA CYS A 17 -12.42 8.49 3.27
C CYS A 17 -12.96 9.01 1.93
N ASP A 18 -14.16 9.59 1.95
CA ASP A 18 -14.73 10.28 0.79
C ASP A 18 -14.44 11.78 0.85
N ALA A 19 -14.44 12.46 -0.29
CA ALA A 19 -14.22 13.90 -0.37
C ALA A 19 -15.18 14.68 0.56
N GLY A 20 -14.64 15.65 1.30
CA GLY A 20 -15.36 16.42 2.32
C GLY A 20 -15.56 15.72 3.67
N GLN A 21 -15.06 14.49 3.85
CA GLN A 21 -15.08 13.82 5.16
C GLN A 21 -13.92 14.27 6.06
N ILE A 22 -14.09 14.03 7.36
CA ILE A 22 -13.10 14.30 8.40
C ILE A 22 -12.50 12.98 8.88
N VAL A 23 -11.21 12.99 9.17
CA VAL A 23 -10.47 11.89 9.79
C VAL A 23 -9.80 12.42 11.05
N GLU A 24 -10.12 11.83 12.21
CA GLU A 24 -9.41 12.11 13.46
C GLU A 24 -8.04 11.44 13.46
N LEU A 25 -7.06 12.15 14.01
CA LEU A 25 -5.66 11.76 14.05
C LEU A 25 -5.13 11.88 15.48
N GLU A 26 -4.34 10.90 15.87
CA GLU A 26 -3.69 10.84 17.19
C GLU A 26 -2.21 10.53 17.00
N ALA A 27 -1.36 11.15 17.81
CA ALA A 27 0.03 10.78 17.89
C ALA A 27 0.45 10.53 19.33
N GLY A 28 1.32 9.56 19.56
CA GLY A 28 1.97 9.33 20.85
C GLY A 28 3.47 9.60 20.74
N SER A 29 4.07 10.24 21.74
CA SER A 29 5.53 10.38 21.84
C SER A 29 5.99 9.95 23.24
N LEU A 30 7.17 9.32 23.33
CA LEU A 30 7.80 8.98 24.60
C LEU A 30 8.58 10.16 25.20
N GLY A 31 8.89 11.17 24.38
CA GLY A 31 9.52 12.41 24.84
C GLY A 31 8.48 13.42 25.32
N THR A 32 8.97 14.48 25.96
CA THR A 32 8.17 15.66 26.33
C THR A 32 8.19 16.75 25.26
N GLU A 33 8.84 16.50 24.12
CA GLU A 33 8.94 17.48 23.05
C GLU A 33 7.60 17.63 22.31
N GLU A 34 7.32 18.87 21.91
CA GLU A 34 6.11 19.21 21.17
C GLU A 34 6.04 18.43 19.85
N LYS A 35 4.82 18.04 19.47
CA LYS A 35 4.57 17.35 18.20
C LYS A 35 4.20 18.38 17.14
N HIS A 36 4.93 18.40 16.04
CA HIS A 36 4.59 19.23 14.89
C HIS A 36 3.92 18.39 13.80
N TRP A 37 2.79 18.89 13.30
CA TRP A 37 1.97 18.23 12.28
C TRP A 37 2.03 19.01 10.98
N SER A 38 2.19 18.32 9.85
CA SER A 38 2.22 18.94 8.54
C SER A 38 1.74 17.99 7.44
N LEU A 39 1.25 18.55 6.34
CA LEU A 39 1.07 17.81 5.10
C LEU A 39 2.38 17.88 4.30
N LYS A 40 2.82 16.72 3.80
CA LYS A 40 3.97 16.64 2.89
C LYS A 40 3.50 16.99 1.49
N ASP A 41 4.10 18.04 0.92
CA ASP A 41 3.93 18.48 -0.47
C ASP A 41 2.44 18.62 -0.90
N PRO A 42 1.60 19.35 -0.14
CA PRO A 42 0.17 19.48 -0.43
C PRO A 42 -0.09 20.20 -1.76
N VAL A 43 -1.11 19.75 -2.48
CA VAL A 43 -1.53 20.33 -3.76
C VAL A 43 -2.71 21.30 -3.52
N PRO A 44 -2.55 22.62 -3.78
CA PRO A 44 -3.62 23.59 -3.54
C PRO A 44 -4.91 23.24 -4.29
N GLY A 45 -6.03 23.24 -3.57
CA GLY A 45 -7.36 22.91 -4.12
C GLY A 45 -7.62 21.42 -4.31
N GLU A 46 -6.63 20.54 -4.10
CA GLU A 46 -6.80 19.09 -4.15
C GLU A 46 -6.60 18.42 -2.78
N SER A 47 -5.51 18.76 -2.09
CA SER A 47 -5.21 18.25 -0.76
C SER A 47 -6.17 18.81 0.30
N GLY A 48 -6.39 18.02 1.34
CA GLY A 48 -7.13 18.46 2.52
C GLY A 48 -6.33 19.43 3.40
N VAL A 49 -6.85 19.70 4.59
CA VAL A 49 -6.23 20.58 5.57
C VAL A 49 -6.13 19.90 6.93
N LEU A 50 -5.09 20.24 7.70
CA LEU A 50 -4.93 19.80 9.08
C LEU A 50 -5.43 20.89 10.02
N GLU A 51 -6.24 20.48 10.99
CA GLU A 51 -6.81 21.34 12.02
C GLU A 51 -6.65 20.67 13.39
N GLY A 52 -6.79 21.44 14.48
CA GLY A 52 -6.93 20.85 15.81
C GLY A 52 -8.21 20.02 15.90
N SER A 53 -8.17 18.93 16.67
CA SER A 53 -9.38 18.13 16.89
C SER A 53 -10.47 18.96 17.58
N ALA A 54 -11.74 18.63 17.29
CA ALA A 54 -12.88 19.17 18.02
C ALA A 54 -13.23 18.35 19.28
N LEU A 55 -12.58 17.20 19.48
CA LEU A 55 -12.77 16.35 20.64
C LEU A 55 -11.93 16.86 21.81
N ALA A 56 -12.44 16.71 23.04
CA ALA A 56 -11.77 17.22 24.24
C ALA A 56 -10.35 16.67 24.46
N ASP A 57 -10.14 15.40 24.06
CA ASP A 57 -8.86 14.70 24.18
C ASP A 57 -8.24 14.36 22.81
N GLY A 58 -8.74 14.95 21.73
CA GLY A 58 -8.25 14.69 20.38
C GLY A 58 -7.02 15.53 20.07
N ASP A 59 -6.03 14.97 19.34
CA ASP A 59 -4.86 15.72 18.91
C ASP A 59 -5.21 16.61 17.70
N HIS A 60 -5.40 16.01 16.53
CA HIS A 60 -5.61 16.72 15.26
C HIS A 60 -6.69 16.03 14.43
N ARG A 61 -7.20 16.75 13.44
CA ARG A 61 -8.07 16.17 12.41
C ARG A 61 -7.59 16.59 11.03
N TYR A 62 -7.76 15.69 10.08
CA TYR A 62 -7.64 15.98 8.66
C TYR A 62 -9.03 16.21 8.08
N VAL A 63 -9.22 17.34 7.40
CA VAL A 63 -10.45 17.68 6.69
C VAL A 63 -10.19 17.52 5.20
N ALA A 64 -10.80 16.50 4.59
CA ALA A 64 -10.62 16.21 3.17
C ALA A 64 -11.19 17.35 2.31
N ALA A 65 -10.50 17.68 1.23
CA ALA A 65 -11.01 18.62 0.25
C ALA A 65 -12.36 18.15 -0.33
N HIS A 66 -13.15 19.11 -0.81
CA HIS A 66 -14.35 18.80 -1.59
C HIS A 66 -14.01 18.10 -2.92
N LYS A 67 -15.03 17.59 -3.61
CA LYS A 67 -14.84 16.87 -4.87
C LYS A 67 -14.04 17.69 -5.89
N VAL A 68 -12.92 17.15 -6.36
CA VAL A 68 -12.11 17.70 -7.43
C VAL A 68 -12.55 17.06 -8.74
N PRO A 69 -13.01 17.84 -9.74
CA PRO A 69 -13.41 17.30 -11.03
C PRO A 69 -12.28 16.51 -11.71
N GLY A 70 -12.62 15.37 -12.30
CA GLY A 70 -11.66 14.53 -13.05
C GLY A 70 -10.65 13.74 -12.20
N LYS A 71 -10.69 13.84 -10.88
CA LYS A 71 -9.83 13.05 -9.98
C LYS A 71 -10.60 11.85 -9.42
N ASN A 72 -9.95 10.69 -9.39
CA ASN A 72 -10.44 9.51 -8.69
C ASN A 72 -10.03 9.55 -7.21
N TYR A 73 -8.77 9.89 -6.96
CA TYR A 73 -8.15 9.88 -5.65
C TYR A 73 -7.25 11.09 -5.44
N VAL A 74 -7.15 11.53 -4.19
CA VAL A 74 -6.04 12.35 -3.68
C VAL A 74 -5.43 11.57 -2.52
N LEU A 75 -4.10 11.43 -2.51
CA LEU A 75 -3.37 10.76 -1.42
C LEU A 75 -2.52 11.81 -0.73
N ASP A 76 -2.89 12.14 0.49
CA ASP A 76 -2.15 13.09 1.32
C ASP A 76 -1.30 12.32 2.34
N GLN A 77 -0.04 12.74 2.49
CA GLN A 77 0.85 12.22 3.53
C GLN A 77 0.94 13.27 4.64
N ILE A 78 0.58 12.85 5.85
CA ILE A 78 0.67 13.65 7.07
C ILE A 78 1.96 13.24 7.77
N VAL A 79 2.81 14.19 8.07
CA VAL A 79 4.08 13.98 8.77
C VAL A 79 3.98 14.57 10.16
N VAL A 80 4.26 13.74 11.16
CA VAL A 80 4.37 14.15 12.56
C VAL A 80 5.83 14.07 12.98
N THR A 81 6.36 15.12 13.58
CA THR A 81 7.71 15.15 14.15
C THR A 81 7.67 15.47 15.64
N SER A 82 8.61 14.92 16.40
CA SER A 82 8.85 15.23 17.82
C SER A 82 10.36 15.06 18.05
N GLY A 83 11.06 16.17 18.27
CA GLY A 83 12.52 16.23 18.24
C GLY A 83 13.12 15.70 16.94
N GLN A 84 14.00 14.70 17.05
CA GLN A 84 14.65 14.08 15.89
C GLN A 84 13.82 12.97 15.24
N ALA A 85 12.69 12.59 15.83
CA ALA A 85 11.87 11.51 15.34
C ALA A 85 10.79 12.02 14.38
N SER A 86 10.47 11.20 13.38
CA SER A 86 9.34 11.44 12.47
C SER A 86 8.58 10.16 12.18
N VAL A 87 7.27 10.29 12.00
CA VAL A 87 6.40 9.23 11.51
C VAL A 87 5.39 9.82 10.54
N SER A 88 4.89 8.99 9.62
CA SER A 88 3.86 9.40 8.66
C SER A 88 2.55 8.65 8.86
N SER A 89 1.47 9.35 8.57
CA SER A 89 0.13 8.83 8.34
C SER A 89 -0.28 9.19 6.91
N TRP A 90 -1.19 8.42 6.31
CA TRP A 90 -1.68 8.67 4.96
C TRP A 90 -3.20 8.75 4.95
N VAL A 91 -3.76 9.69 4.20
CA VAL A 91 -5.21 9.76 3.95
C VAL A 91 -5.45 9.65 2.46
N LEU A 92 -6.15 8.58 2.06
CA LEU A 92 -6.62 8.39 0.70
C LEU A 92 -8.05 8.90 0.58
N VAL A 93 -8.21 10.06 -0.05
CA VAL A 93 -9.51 10.68 -0.31
C VAL A 93 -10.05 10.17 -1.63
N LYS A 94 -11.23 9.54 -1.60
CA LYS A 94 -12.01 9.16 -2.78
C LYS A 94 -12.83 10.35 -3.27
N HIS A 95 -12.54 10.83 -4.48
CA HIS A 95 -13.34 11.88 -5.12
C HIS A 95 -14.46 11.31 -6.01
N GLN A 96 -14.34 10.05 -6.39
CA GLN A 96 -15.35 9.28 -7.13
C GLN A 96 -15.47 7.85 -6.57
N THR A 97 -16.63 7.23 -6.80
CA THR A 97 -16.82 5.81 -6.46
C THR A 97 -15.91 4.95 -7.33
N PRO A 98 -15.03 4.11 -6.74
CA PRO A 98 -14.17 3.23 -7.52
C PRO A 98 -14.97 2.26 -8.37
N LEU A 99 -14.64 2.18 -9.66
CA LEU A 99 -15.27 1.24 -10.60
C LEU A 99 -14.44 -0.04 -10.80
N ILE A 100 -13.19 -0.05 -10.30
CA ILE A 100 -12.36 -1.25 -10.22
C ILE A 100 -12.32 -1.73 -8.78
N THR A 101 -12.57 -3.02 -8.58
CA THR A 101 -12.20 -3.76 -7.37
C THR A 101 -10.88 -4.50 -7.62
N VAL A 102 -9.90 -4.33 -6.73
CA VAL A 102 -8.64 -5.07 -6.77
C VAL A 102 -8.71 -6.20 -5.74
N ARG A 103 -8.28 -7.41 -6.11
CA ARG A 103 -8.33 -8.59 -5.25
C ARG A 103 -6.98 -9.28 -5.22
N VAL A 104 -6.66 -9.90 -4.08
CA VAL A 104 -5.60 -10.90 -4.00
C VAL A 104 -6.09 -12.16 -4.71
N VAL A 105 -5.32 -12.70 -5.64
CA VAL A 105 -5.67 -13.97 -6.33
C VAL A 105 -4.74 -15.11 -5.94
N LYS A 106 -3.45 -14.80 -5.75
CA LYS A 106 -2.47 -15.79 -5.31
C LYS A 106 -1.43 -15.12 -4.39
N THR A 107 -1.02 -15.84 -3.35
CA THR A 107 0.24 -15.57 -2.65
C THR A 107 1.27 -16.54 -3.22
N VAL A 108 2.42 -16.05 -3.66
CA VAL A 108 3.52 -16.87 -4.17
C VAL A 108 4.50 -17.01 -3.03
N GLU A 109 4.50 -18.18 -2.40
CA GLU A 109 5.45 -18.48 -1.34
C GLU A 109 6.85 -18.70 -1.93
N VAL A 110 7.86 -18.17 -1.25
CA VAL A 110 9.28 -18.36 -1.61
C VAL A 110 9.66 -19.84 -1.72
N SER A 111 9.04 -20.69 -0.89
CA SER A 111 9.27 -22.14 -0.85
C SER A 111 8.86 -22.86 -2.15
N GLU A 112 7.77 -22.40 -2.81
CA GLU A 112 7.27 -22.95 -4.08
C GLU A 112 8.27 -22.70 -5.23
N VAL A 113 8.88 -21.51 -5.25
CA VAL A 113 9.84 -21.11 -6.30
C VAL A 113 11.10 -22.00 -6.26
N LEU A 114 11.56 -22.35 -5.06
CA LEU A 114 12.72 -23.23 -4.86
C LEU A 114 12.45 -24.69 -5.28
N GLN A 115 11.20 -25.17 -5.26
CA GLN A 115 10.85 -26.52 -5.72
C GLN A 115 10.78 -26.65 -7.24
N VAL A 116 10.36 -25.61 -7.96
CA VAL A 116 10.39 -25.58 -9.43
C VAL A 116 11.83 -25.72 -9.93
N VAL A 117 12.79 -25.04 -9.29
CA VAL A 117 14.22 -25.15 -9.61
C VAL A 117 14.76 -26.58 -9.41
N ARG A 118 14.20 -27.36 -8.47
CA ARG A 118 14.61 -28.76 -8.22
C ARG A 118 13.99 -29.77 -9.20
N THR A 119 12.84 -29.45 -9.78
CA THR A 119 12.07 -30.40 -10.61
C THR A 119 12.39 -30.28 -12.10
N VAL A 120 12.86 -29.11 -12.55
CA VAL A 120 13.30 -28.88 -13.95
C VAL A 120 14.70 -29.48 -14.15
N LYS A 121 14.76 -30.80 -14.29
CA LYS A 121 15.93 -31.56 -14.77
C LYS A 121 16.16 -31.38 -16.29
N VAL A 122 15.82 -30.25 -16.92
CA VAL A 122 16.06 -30.02 -18.36
C VAL A 122 16.26 -28.54 -18.67
N VAL A 123 17.41 -27.98 -18.32
CA VAL A 123 18.14 -27.05 -19.21
C VAL A 123 19.61 -27.29 -18.94
N ARG A 124 20.42 -27.40 -19.99
CA ARG A 124 21.88 -27.40 -19.94
C ARG A 124 22.39 -26.56 -18.77
N ILE A 125 22.99 -27.26 -17.82
CA ILE A 125 23.64 -26.71 -16.64
C ILE A 125 24.43 -25.49 -17.08
N VAL A 126 24.00 -24.35 -16.56
CA VAL A 126 24.85 -23.24 -16.13
C VAL A 126 26.27 -23.76 -16.06
N LYS A 127 27.09 -23.47 -17.08
CA LYS A 127 28.50 -23.86 -17.04
C LYS A 127 29.00 -23.26 -15.74
N VAL A 128 29.32 -24.10 -14.76
CA VAL A 128 29.92 -23.66 -13.51
C VAL A 128 31.30 -23.18 -13.92
N LEU A 129 31.36 -21.92 -14.38
CA LEU A 129 32.60 -21.21 -14.51
C LEU A 129 32.97 -20.88 -13.07
N LYS A 130 33.78 -21.76 -12.48
CA LYS A 130 34.72 -21.32 -11.45
C LYS A 130 35.54 -20.21 -12.11
N ILE A 131 35.23 -18.97 -11.77
CA ILE A 131 36.13 -17.80 -11.66
C ILE A 131 35.22 -16.59 -11.32
N GLY A 132 35.27 -16.14 -10.07
CA GLY A 132 35.25 -14.71 -9.75
C GLY A 132 33.99 -13.87 -10.00
N THR A 133 32.75 -14.39 -9.87
CA THR A 133 31.58 -13.50 -9.81
C THR A 133 30.51 -14.07 -8.89
N ARG A 134 30.10 -13.30 -7.87
CA ARG A 134 28.96 -13.61 -7.01
C ARG A 134 27.74 -13.83 -7.90
N VAL A 135 27.19 -15.04 -7.87
CA VAL A 135 25.79 -15.22 -8.24
C VAL A 135 25.03 -14.48 -7.15
N ASP A 136 24.51 -13.30 -7.46
CA ASP A 136 23.54 -12.66 -6.57
C ASP A 136 22.38 -13.65 -6.47
N VAL A 137 22.28 -14.26 -5.29
CA VAL A 137 21.07 -14.95 -4.85
C VAL A 137 20.00 -13.87 -4.90
N VAL A 138 19.34 -13.74 -6.05
CA VAL A 138 18.22 -12.83 -6.25
C VAL A 138 17.32 -13.05 -5.05
N THR A 139 17.01 -11.94 -4.40
CA THR A 139 16.25 -11.77 -3.16
C THR A 139 14.84 -12.36 -3.26
N ILE A 140 14.73 -13.68 -3.41
CA ILE A 140 13.48 -14.44 -3.30
C ILE A 140 13.36 -14.78 -1.81
N ARG A 141 13.09 -13.77 -0.98
CA ARG A 141 12.90 -13.94 0.48
C ARG A 141 11.59 -13.36 1.00
N ALA A 142 10.84 -12.62 0.19
CA ALA A 142 9.49 -12.21 0.52
C ALA A 142 8.50 -13.00 -0.29
N ASP A 143 7.45 -13.48 0.36
CA ASP A 143 6.27 -13.95 -0.34
C ASP A 143 5.72 -12.82 -1.21
N GLN A 144 5.32 -13.13 -2.42
CA GLN A 144 4.78 -12.15 -3.36
C GLN A 144 3.26 -12.27 -3.40
N VAL A 145 2.57 -11.20 -3.80
CA VAL A 145 1.12 -11.18 -3.89
C VAL A 145 0.72 -10.87 -5.33
N GLN A 146 0.10 -11.85 -5.99
CA GLN A 146 -0.55 -11.62 -7.28
C GLN A 146 -1.91 -10.99 -7.03
N LEU A 147 -2.11 -9.84 -7.68
CA LEU A 147 -3.33 -9.06 -7.69
C LEU A 147 -4.01 -9.17 -9.05
N GLN A 148 -5.33 -8.98 -9.04
CA GLN A 148 -6.13 -8.84 -10.25
C GLN A 148 -7.19 -7.76 -10.07
N ALA A 149 -7.37 -6.95 -11.11
CA ALA A 149 -8.39 -5.92 -11.17
C ALA A 149 -9.67 -6.50 -11.79
N PHE A 150 -10.82 -6.07 -11.28
CA PHE A 150 -12.13 -6.46 -11.76
C PHE A 150 -13.02 -5.22 -11.90
N ALA A 151 -13.68 -5.08 -13.05
CA ALA A 151 -14.72 -4.08 -13.29
C ALA A 151 -15.96 -4.83 -13.77
N ASN A 152 -17.10 -4.68 -13.08
CA ASN A 152 -18.34 -5.41 -13.41
C ASN A 152 -18.16 -6.94 -13.57
N GLY A 153 -17.31 -7.55 -12.74
CA GLY A 153 -17.05 -9.00 -12.75
C GLY A 153 -16.08 -9.50 -13.82
N ILE A 154 -15.61 -8.64 -14.73
CA ILE A 154 -14.60 -9.00 -15.74
C ILE A 154 -13.25 -8.37 -15.44
N THR A 155 -12.16 -8.97 -15.92
CA THR A 155 -10.83 -8.37 -15.85
C THR A 155 -10.67 -7.36 -17.00
N PRO A 156 -10.54 -6.05 -16.71
CA PRO A 156 -10.32 -5.07 -17.75
C PRO A 156 -8.94 -5.28 -18.39
N ALA A 157 -8.83 -5.00 -19.69
CA ALA A 157 -7.55 -5.03 -20.39
C ALA A 157 -6.74 -3.75 -20.14
N GLY A 158 -5.41 -3.84 -20.25
CA GLY A 158 -4.53 -2.68 -20.19
C GLY A 158 -4.43 -2.04 -18.79
N VAL A 159 -4.55 -2.83 -17.73
CA VAL A 159 -4.46 -2.34 -16.35
C VAL A 159 -3.05 -1.83 -16.08
N LYS A 160 -2.96 -0.56 -15.67
CA LYS A 160 -1.75 0.07 -15.17
C LYS A 160 -1.73 -0.02 -13.66
N TRP A 161 -0.62 -0.54 -13.13
CA TRP A 161 -0.40 -0.73 -11.69
C TRP A 161 0.61 0.28 -11.17
N ARG A 162 0.39 0.78 -9.95
CA ARG A 162 1.31 1.73 -9.31
C ARG A 162 1.25 1.64 -7.79
N ILE A 163 2.40 1.78 -7.12
CA ILE A 163 2.45 1.97 -5.67
C ILE A 163 2.10 3.42 -5.32
N GLY A 164 1.13 3.58 -4.42
CA GLY A 164 0.71 4.85 -3.85
C GLY A 164 1.51 5.25 -2.62
N ALA A 165 1.68 4.32 -1.69
CA ALA A 165 2.44 4.50 -0.44
C ALA A 165 2.99 3.14 0.02
N GLY A 166 4.06 3.18 0.82
CA GLY A 166 4.83 2.00 1.22
C GLY A 166 5.88 1.60 0.18
N SER A 167 6.67 0.57 0.50
CA SER A 167 7.81 0.11 -0.28
C SER A 167 7.53 -1.17 -1.08
N GLY A 168 8.40 -1.46 -2.03
CA GLY A 168 8.33 -2.63 -2.91
C GLY A 168 8.18 -2.24 -4.37
N SER A 169 7.78 -3.19 -5.20
CA SER A 169 7.53 -2.97 -6.62
C SER A 169 6.31 -3.76 -7.09
N ILE A 170 5.66 -3.29 -8.15
CA ILE A 170 4.55 -3.99 -8.79
C ILE A 170 4.71 -4.00 -10.30
N SER A 171 4.51 -5.17 -10.92
CA SER A 171 4.52 -5.35 -12.37
C SER A 171 3.49 -6.40 -12.74
N GLU A 172 2.64 -6.13 -13.74
CA GLU A 172 1.60 -7.06 -14.21
C GLU A 172 0.74 -7.64 -13.05
N GLY A 173 0.42 -6.80 -12.06
CA GLY A 173 -0.35 -7.19 -10.88
C GLY A 173 0.43 -8.00 -9.83
N LEU A 174 1.69 -8.38 -10.07
CA LEU A 174 2.53 -9.07 -9.10
C LEU A 174 3.25 -8.05 -8.21
N TYR A 175 2.83 -7.95 -6.95
CA TYR A 175 3.51 -7.15 -5.93
C TYR A 175 4.64 -7.93 -5.28
N THR A 176 5.83 -7.32 -5.25
CA THR A 176 7.03 -7.82 -4.59
C THR A 176 7.42 -6.87 -3.44
N PRO A 177 7.32 -7.31 -2.18
CA PRO A 177 7.72 -6.50 -1.03
C PRO A 177 9.22 -6.15 -1.05
N ASP A 178 9.55 -4.97 -0.52
CA ASP A 178 10.93 -4.64 -0.15
C ASP A 178 11.24 -5.23 1.22
N ILE A 179 12.05 -6.29 1.25
CA ILE A 179 12.42 -7.00 2.49
C ILE A 179 13.22 -6.16 3.49
N SER A 180 13.80 -5.04 3.04
CA SER A 180 14.57 -4.14 3.90
C SER A 180 13.73 -3.04 4.52
N SER A 181 12.50 -2.86 4.03
CA SER A 181 11.57 -1.86 4.53
C SER A 181 10.92 -2.28 5.86
N THR A 182 10.61 -1.28 6.68
CA THR A 182 9.83 -1.40 7.91
C THR A 182 8.38 -0.96 7.73
N ASP A 183 7.95 -0.72 6.49
CA ASP A 183 6.57 -0.35 6.19
C ASP A 183 5.59 -1.40 6.68
N ARG A 184 4.46 -0.93 7.21
CA ARG A 184 3.40 -1.76 7.79
C ARG A 184 2.25 -2.01 6.84
N PHE A 185 2.22 -1.31 5.71
CA PHE A 185 1.25 -1.51 4.64
C PHE A 185 1.84 -1.07 3.30
N VAL A 186 1.22 -1.50 2.21
CA VAL A 186 1.39 -0.91 0.88
C VAL A 186 0.03 -0.55 0.32
N LEU A 187 -0.08 0.66 -0.24
CA LEU A 187 -1.23 1.09 -1.03
C LEU A 187 -0.88 0.91 -2.51
N ILE A 188 -1.73 0.18 -3.23
CA ILE A 188 -1.54 -0.12 -4.65
C ILE A 188 -2.76 0.35 -5.42
N PHE A 189 -2.54 1.10 -6.50
CA PHE A 189 -3.56 1.53 -7.44
C PHE A 189 -3.58 0.64 -8.69
N ALA A 190 -4.79 0.47 -9.24
CA ALA A 190 -5.03 -0.12 -10.54
C ALA A 190 -5.90 0.84 -11.37
N GLU A 191 -5.45 1.18 -12.57
CA GLU A 191 -6.17 2.04 -13.50
C GLU A 191 -6.34 1.31 -14.84
N ALA A 192 -7.51 1.41 -15.46
CA ALA A 192 -7.77 0.80 -16.76
C ALA A 192 -8.54 1.76 -17.67
N PRO A 193 -8.29 1.70 -19.00
CA PRO A 193 -9.09 2.47 -19.95
C PRO A 193 -10.55 2.00 -19.93
N HIS A 194 -11.48 2.94 -20.08
CA HIS A 194 -12.91 2.66 -20.14
C HIS A 194 -13.61 3.52 -21.19
N SER A 195 -14.44 2.90 -22.02
CA SER A 195 -15.07 3.57 -23.17
C SER A 195 -15.94 4.78 -22.81
N ILE A 196 -16.55 4.78 -21.63
CA ILE A 196 -17.45 5.86 -21.18
C ILE A 196 -16.76 6.84 -20.22
N PHE A 197 -15.82 6.36 -19.40
CA PHE A 197 -15.25 7.12 -18.29
C PHE A 197 -13.80 7.54 -18.54
N ASP A 198 -13.28 7.28 -19.75
CA ASP A 198 -11.88 7.41 -20.17
C ASP A 198 -10.93 6.51 -19.36
N VAL A 199 -10.84 6.73 -18.04
CA VAL A 199 -10.08 5.90 -17.10
C VAL A 199 -10.93 5.58 -15.88
N ILE A 200 -11.00 4.29 -15.55
CA ILE A 200 -11.54 3.80 -14.28
C ILE A 200 -10.40 3.38 -13.36
N ALA A 201 -10.60 3.55 -12.05
CA ALA A 201 -9.57 3.28 -11.07
C ALA A 201 -10.10 2.50 -9.86
N GLY A 202 -9.17 1.82 -9.19
CA GLY A 202 -9.36 1.04 -7.97
C GLY A 202 -8.09 1.06 -7.14
N HIS A 203 -8.20 0.60 -5.90
CA HIS A 203 -7.04 0.47 -5.02
C HIS A 203 -7.18 -0.75 -4.11
N ILE A 204 -6.08 -1.16 -3.50
CA ILE A 204 -6.01 -2.11 -2.41
C ILE A 204 -4.94 -1.68 -1.41
N ILE A 205 -5.19 -1.90 -0.13
CA ILE A 205 -4.21 -1.71 0.94
C ILE A 205 -3.87 -3.10 1.45
N LEU A 206 -2.62 -3.52 1.29
CA LEU A 206 -2.13 -4.81 1.82
C LEU A 206 -1.37 -4.56 3.13
N PRO A 207 -1.58 -5.38 4.18
CA PRO A 207 -0.73 -5.34 5.35
C PRO A 207 0.67 -5.89 5.02
N LEU A 208 1.69 -5.32 5.64
CA LEU A 208 3.08 -5.76 5.53
C LEU A 208 3.67 -6.12 6.90
N PRO A 209 4.57 -7.11 6.97
CA PRO A 209 5.03 -7.94 5.86
C PRO A 209 4.03 -9.08 5.55
N VAL A 210 3.85 -9.39 4.27
CA VAL A 210 2.74 -10.23 3.77
C VAL A 210 2.74 -11.67 4.31
N ASP A 211 3.90 -12.22 4.66
CA ASP A 211 4.08 -13.56 5.22
C ASP A 211 3.40 -13.71 6.60
N ARG A 212 3.31 -12.61 7.36
CA ARG A 212 2.69 -12.60 8.69
C ARG A 212 1.18 -12.42 8.68
N PHE A 213 0.59 -12.12 7.51
CA PHE A 213 -0.83 -11.83 7.35
C PHE A 213 -1.52 -12.79 6.37
N ALA A 214 -1.04 -14.04 6.31
CA ALA A 214 -1.55 -15.02 5.37
C ALA A 214 -3.08 -15.25 5.49
N THR A 215 -3.63 -15.23 6.72
CA THR A 215 -5.07 -15.39 6.97
C THR A 215 -5.87 -14.21 6.44
N GLU A 216 -5.41 -12.99 6.71
CA GLU A 216 -6.04 -11.76 6.23
C GLU A 216 -5.99 -11.69 4.72
N LEU A 217 -4.85 -12.04 4.11
CA LEU A 217 -4.71 -12.12 2.66
C LEU A 217 -5.67 -13.14 2.04
N GLN A 218 -6.01 -14.24 2.74
CA GLN A 218 -7.05 -15.16 2.28
C GLN A 218 -8.44 -14.53 2.33
N LEU A 219 -8.77 -13.74 3.35
CA LEU A 219 -10.04 -13.01 3.42
C LEU A 219 -10.15 -11.92 2.32
N MET A 220 -9.01 -11.40 1.87
CA MET A 220 -8.92 -10.45 0.76
C MET A 220 -8.99 -11.11 -0.62
N LYS A 221 -8.91 -12.45 -0.70
CA LYS A 221 -9.27 -13.17 -1.92
C LYS A 221 -10.79 -13.03 -2.08
N GLY A 222 -11.22 -12.39 -3.16
CA GLY A 222 -12.65 -12.17 -3.35
C GLY A 222 -13.40 -13.51 -3.33
N GLN A 223 -14.53 -13.55 -2.63
CA GLN A 223 -15.34 -14.77 -2.57
C GLN A 223 -15.70 -15.20 -3.99
N GLU A 224 -15.37 -16.45 -4.31
CA GLU A 224 -15.90 -17.14 -5.48
C GLU A 224 -17.39 -17.34 -5.19
N VAL A 225 -18.23 -16.47 -5.74
CA VAL A 225 -19.68 -16.70 -5.70
C VAL A 225 -19.92 -17.89 -6.63
N GLN A 226 -19.96 -19.10 -6.06
CA GLN A 226 -20.50 -20.26 -6.75
C GLN A 226 -21.97 -19.95 -7.03
N ALA A 227 -22.27 -19.58 -8.27
CA ALA A 227 -23.62 -19.61 -8.78
C ALA A 227 -24.11 -21.06 -8.72
N SER A 228 -25.12 -21.31 -7.89
CA SER A 228 -25.90 -22.56 -7.89
C SER A 228 -26.85 -22.61 -9.07
#